data_AF-A0A9X3BHY5-F1
#
_entry.id   AF-A0A9X3BHY5-F1
#
_cell.length_a   1.000
_cell.length_b   1.000
_cell.length_c   1.000
_cell.angle_alpha   90.00
_cell.angle_beta   90.00
_cell.angle_gamma   90.00
#
_symmetry.space_group_name_H-M   'P 1'
#
loop_
_entity.id
_entity.type
_entity.pdbx_description
1 polymer ?
#
loop_
_entity_poly.entity_id
_entity_poly.type
_entity_poly.pdbx_seq_one_letter_code
_entity_poly.pdbx_strand_id
1 'polypeptide(L)'
;MVNTLSKIPVQDAFAQTADLSFTATADENGLISFRNLSDTVTKLFISCIGFEPKLINVTSLSFSNHLPVIDLVPKVSSLEEVKVRATASNGVFKTISDLDIHLRPINNSQEVLRMVPGLFIGQHAGGGKAEQIFLRGFDVDHGTDINLTVDGMPVNMVSHAHGQGYADLHFVIPELIDKVNFNKGPYFADKGNFTTAGFVEFKTKDYLENNFIKVEGGSSVHSGALQVLI
;
A
#
# COMPACT_ATOMS: atom_id res chain seq x y z
N MET A 1 12.85 -5.12 -12.51
CA MET A 1 12.37 -6.27 -11.71
C MET A 1 10.89 -6.43 -11.98
N VAL A 2 10.45 -7.64 -12.25
CA VAL A 2 9.06 -7.92 -12.61
C VAL A 2 8.54 -9.12 -11.84
N ASN A 3 7.25 -9.11 -11.54
CA ASN A 3 6.57 -10.25 -10.96
C ASN A 3 6.51 -11.37 -12.02
N THR A 4 6.93 -12.59 -11.66
CA THR A 4 6.93 -13.73 -12.58
C THR A 4 5.54 -14.06 -13.10
N LEU A 5 4.49 -13.91 -12.27
CA LEU A 5 3.10 -14.23 -12.58
C LEU A 5 2.43 -13.10 -13.39
N SER A 6 2.35 -11.90 -12.81
CA SER A 6 1.58 -10.79 -13.42
C SER A 6 2.36 -10.00 -14.47
N LYS A 7 3.68 -10.17 -14.56
CA LYS A 7 4.58 -9.38 -15.44
C LYS A 7 4.57 -7.87 -15.17
N ILE A 8 3.98 -7.44 -14.05
CA ILE A 8 3.99 -6.05 -13.59
C ILE A 8 5.35 -5.73 -12.93
N PRO A 9 5.89 -4.50 -13.11
CA PRO A 9 7.07 -4.05 -12.39
C PRO A 9 6.92 -4.14 -10.86
N VAL A 10 7.99 -4.55 -10.18
CA VAL A 10 8.02 -4.64 -8.71
C VAL A 10 8.77 -3.42 -8.15
N GLN A 11 8.01 -2.49 -7.59
CA GLN A 11 8.52 -1.33 -6.87
C GLN A 11 9.07 -1.73 -5.49
N ASP A 12 10.00 -0.92 -4.95
CA ASP A 12 10.57 -1.07 -3.61
C ASP A 12 11.35 -2.38 -3.37
N ALA A 13 11.60 -3.14 -4.43
CA ALA A 13 12.50 -4.29 -4.37
C ALA A 13 13.92 -3.81 -4.06
N PHE A 14 14.53 -4.43 -3.06
CA PHE A 14 15.83 -4.03 -2.53
C PHE A 14 16.92 -4.95 -3.08
N ALA A 15 18.01 -4.37 -3.59
CA ALA A 15 19.21 -5.07 -4.02
C ALA A 15 20.39 -4.65 -3.12
N GLN A 16 21.11 -5.62 -2.57
CA GLN A 16 22.28 -5.38 -1.73
C GLN A 16 23.40 -6.38 -2.00
N THR A 17 24.62 -5.98 -1.68
CA THR A 17 25.77 -6.89 -1.60
C THR A 17 25.89 -7.50 -0.20
N ALA A 18 26.58 -8.63 -0.08
CA ALA A 18 26.76 -9.31 1.21
C ALA A 18 27.56 -8.47 2.23
N ASP A 19 28.49 -7.65 1.73
CA ASP A 19 29.33 -6.72 2.50
C ASP A 19 28.69 -5.34 2.72
N LEU A 20 27.47 -5.12 2.18
CA LEU A 20 26.74 -3.85 2.25
C LEU A 20 27.44 -2.65 1.59
N SER A 21 28.46 -2.90 0.76
CA SER A 21 29.13 -1.84 -0.01
C SER A 21 28.21 -1.20 -1.05
N PHE A 22 27.20 -1.93 -1.52
CA PHE A 22 26.18 -1.42 -2.42
C PHE A 22 24.77 -1.78 -1.92
N THR A 23 23.90 -0.78 -1.94
CA THR A 23 22.45 -0.92 -1.70
C THR A 23 21.70 -0.06 -2.70
N ALA A 24 20.59 -0.58 -3.22
CA ALA A 24 19.71 0.17 -4.10
C ALA A 24 18.28 -0.35 -3.99
N THR A 25 17.32 0.54 -4.23
CA THR A 25 15.89 0.25 -4.19
C THR A 25 15.29 0.48 -5.57
N ALA A 26 14.38 -0.40 -5.99
CA ALA A 26 13.69 -0.30 -7.26
C ALA A 26 12.69 0.86 -7.26
N ASP A 27 12.64 1.61 -8.36
CA ASP A 27 11.65 2.68 -8.57
C ASP A 27 10.26 2.13 -8.91
N GLU A 28 9.31 3.03 -9.17
CA GLU A 28 7.92 2.72 -9.60
C GLU A 28 7.85 1.85 -10.86
N ASN A 29 8.89 1.89 -11.71
CA ASN A 29 9.02 1.08 -12.92
C ASN A 29 9.81 -0.21 -12.68
N GLY A 30 10.12 -0.53 -11.41
CA GLY A 30 10.89 -1.70 -11.02
C GLY A 30 12.36 -1.64 -11.45
N LEU A 31 12.90 -0.47 -11.79
CA LEU A 31 14.29 -0.30 -12.25
C LEU A 31 15.22 -0.03 -11.07
N ILE A 32 16.41 -0.62 -11.12
CA ILE A 32 17.49 -0.37 -10.16
C ILE A 32 18.69 0.23 -10.89
N SER A 33 19.21 1.33 -10.34
CA SER A 33 20.42 1.99 -10.82
C SER A 33 21.66 1.39 -10.15
N PHE A 34 22.54 0.77 -10.95
CA PHE A 34 23.81 0.20 -10.50
C PHE A 34 25.01 1.16 -10.59
N ARG A 35 24.77 2.49 -10.64
CA ARG A 35 25.84 3.50 -10.86
C ARG A 35 27.01 3.43 -9.87
N ASN A 36 26.80 2.91 -8.66
CA ASN A 36 27.81 2.80 -7.60
C ASN A 36 28.25 1.35 -7.32
N LEU A 37 27.98 0.42 -8.24
CA LEU A 37 28.37 -0.97 -8.07
C LEU A 37 29.85 -1.14 -8.44
N SER A 38 30.67 -1.60 -7.51
CA SER A 38 32.07 -1.94 -7.78
C SER A 38 32.15 -3.16 -8.71
N ASP A 39 33.05 -3.13 -9.69
CA ASP A 39 33.29 -4.23 -10.64
C ASP A 39 33.73 -5.55 -9.96
N THR A 40 34.13 -5.47 -8.70
CA THR A 40 34.48 -6.64 -7.86
C THR A 40 33.27 -7.39 -7.33
N VAL A 41 32.07 -6.81 -7.42
CA VAL A 41 30.85 -7.42 -6.90
C VAL A 41 30.34 -8.47 -7.88
N THR A 42 30.35 -9.73 -7.43
CA THR A 42 29.88 -10.86 -8.24
C THR A 42 28.44 -11.27 -7.93
N LYS A 43 27.93 -10.95 -6.75
CA LYS A 43 26.64 -11.42 -6.23
C LYS A 43 25.82 -10.27 -5.66
N LEU A 44 24.54 -10.24 -6.02
CA LEU A 44 23.53 -9.36 -5.45
C LEU A 44 22.45 -10.20 -4.79
N PHE A 45 22.07 -9.81 -3.58
CA PHE A 45 20.92 -10.33 -2.87
C PHE A 45 19.75 -9.39 -3.11
N ILE A 46 18.66 -9.93 -3.64
CA ILE A 46 17.44 -9.19 -3.95
C ILE A 46 16.31 -9.69 -3.06
N SER A 47 15.62 -8.75 -2.42
CA SER A 47 14.50 -9.04 -1.54
C SER A 47 13.40 -7.99 -1.72
N CYS A 48 12.15 -8.45 -1.73
CA CYS A 48 10.97 -7.61 -1.70
C CYS A 48 9.91 -8.30 -0.84
N ILE A 49 9.09 -7.54 -0.11
CA ILE A 49 8.01 -8.09 0.70
C ILE A 49 7.01 -8.80 -0.24
N GLY A 50 6.59 -10.01 0.12
CA GLY A 50 5.68 -10.81 -0.71
C GLY A 50 6.35 -11.57 -1.85
N PHE A 51 7.68 -11.53 -1.96
CA PHE A 51 8.46 -12.27 -2.97
C PHE A 51 9.55 -13.13 -2.34
N GLU A 52 9.93 -14.21 -3.02
CA GLU A 52 11.05 -15.05 -2.62
C GLU A 52 12.39 -14.31 -2.81
N PRO A 53 13.25 -14.24 -1.77
CA PRO A 53 14.56 -13.62 -1.91
C PRO A 53 15.43 -14.38 -2.92
N LYS A 54 16.14 -13.65 -3.77
CA LYS A 54 16.92 -14.22 -4.88
C LYS A 54 18.36 -13.73 -4.85
N LEU A 55 19.30 -14.65 -4.98
CA LEU A 55 20.70 -14.33 -5.13
C LEU A 55 21.07 -14.42 -6.62
N ILE A 56 21.56 -13.32 -7.18
CA ILE A 56 21.85 -13.17 -8.61
C ILE A 56 23.33 -12.90 -8.81
N ASN A 57 23.92 -13.58 -9.80
CA ASN A 57 25.29 -13.32 -10.22
C ASN A 57 25.29 -12.14 -11.20
N VAL A 58 25.98 -11.05 -10.87
CA VAL A 58 26.05 -9.83 -11.70
C VAL A 58 26.65 -10.12 -13.07
N THR A 59 27.63 -11.02 -13.12
CA THR A 59 28.27 -11.47 -14.38
C THR A 59 27.34 -12.17 -15.36
N SER A 60 26.18 -12.65 -14.90
CA SER A 60 25.16 -13.27 -15.77
C SER A 60 24.19 -12.26 -16.37
N LEU A 61 24.22 -11.00 -15.91
CA LEU A 61 23.41 -9.91 -16.45
C LEU A 61 24.11 -9.38 -17.72
N SER A 62 23.83 -10.00 -18.86
CA SER A 62 24.36 -9.54 -20.15
C SER A 62 23.65 -8.24 -20.57
N PHE A 63 24.37 -7.12 -20.58
CA PHE A 63 23.86 -5.79 -20.97
C PHE A 63 23.84 -5.57 -22.49
N SER A 64 23.62 -6.61 -23.29
CA SER A 64 24.00 -6.61 -24.71
C SER A 64 22.98 -6.01 -25.69
N ASN A 65 21.86 -5.43 -25.22
CA ASN A 65 20.97 -4.47 -25.95
C ASN A 65 19.58 -4.29 -25.27
N HIS A 66 19.26 -5.08 -24.24
CA HIS A 66 18.06 -4.93 -23.43
C HIS A 66 18.44 -4.82 -21.94
N LEU A 67 17.67 -4.03 -21.17
CA LEU A 67 17.84 -3.98 -19.71
C LEU A 67 17.59 -5.38 -19.14
N PRO A 68 18.52 -5.97 -18.38
CA PRO A 68 18.35 -7.31 -17.84
C PRO A 68 17.15 -7.32 -16.88
N VAL A 69 16.18 -8.19 -17.17
CA VAL A 69 14.97 -8.33 -16.37
C VAL A 69 15.17 -9.41 -15.32
N ILE A 70 14.84 -9.08 -14.08
CA ILE A 70 14.89 -10.00 -12.95
C ILE A 70 13.45 -10.37 -12.59
N ASP A 71 13.10 -11.63 -12.81
CA ASP A 71 11.84 -12.22 -12.38
C ASP A 71 11.87 -12.54 -10.87
N LEU A 72 10.89 -12.01 -10.14
CA LEU A 72 10.63 -12.27 -8.73
C LEU A 72 9.38 -13.15 -8.58
N VAL A 73 9.53 -14.28 -7.89
CA VAL A 73 8.45 -15.22 -7.64
C VAL A 73 7.68 -14.79 -6.40
N PRO A 74 6.35 -14.56 -6.48
CA PRO A 74 5.54 -14.24 -5.30
C PRO A 74 5.60 -15.38 -4.28
N LYS A 75 5.77 -15.04 -3.00
CA LYS A 75 5.77 -15.99 -1.90
C LYS A 75 4.92 -15.45 -0.76
N VAL A 76 3.92 -16.24 -0.36
CA VAL A 76 3.15 -16.00 0.87
C VAL A 76 4.13 -16.07 2.03
N SER A 77 4.43 -14.90 2.60
CA SER A 77 5.49 -14.77 3.60
C SER A 77 4.88 -14.96 4.99
N SER A 78 5.30 -16.00 5.72
CA SER A 78 5.21 -16.00 7.19
C SER A 78 6.38 -15.18 7.72
N LEU A 79 6.12 -14.25 8.64
CA LEU A 79 7.15 -13.37 9.22
C LEU A 79 8.19 -14.19 9.99
N GLU A 80 9.29 -14.58 9.34
CA GLU A 80 10.52 -14.93 10.05
C GLU A 80 11.33 -13.65 10.26
N GLU A 81 11.49 -13.30 11.54
CA GLU A 81 12.39 -12.28 12.10
C GLU A 81 12.63 -11.02 11.23
N VAL A 82 11.90 -9.95 11.54
CA VAL A 82 12.14 -8.61 10.98
C VAL A 82 13.49 -8.07 11.48
N LYS A 83 14.55 -8.16 10.65
CA LYS A 83 15.80 -7.43 10.89
C LYS A 83 15.58 -5.95 10.57
N VAL A 84 15.27 -5.16 11.60
CA VAL A 84 15.21 -3.70 11.51
C VAL A 84 16.61 -3.18 11.20
N ARG A 85 16.81 -2.64 9.99
CA ARG A 85 18.05 -1.96 9.59
C ARG A 85 17.72 -0.50 9.27
N ALA A 86 18.34 0.43 9.99
CA ALA A 86 18.13 1.85 9.79
C ALA A 86 18.71 2.28 8.44
N THR A 87 17.85 2.49 7.44
CA THR A 87 18.18 3.22 6.22
C THR A 87 17.76 4.68 6.43
N ALA A 88 18.75 5.56 6.55
CA ALA A 88 18.55 6.99 6.65
C ALA A 88 18.63 7.63 5.25
N SER A 89 17.59 7.46 4.43
CA SER A 89 17.22 8.45 3.39
C SER A 89 15.99 7.97 2.63
N ASN A 90 15.05 8.89 2.46
CA ASN A 90 13.82 8.84 1.66
C ASN A 90 12.61 8.31 2.43
N GLY A 91 11.52 9.10 2.37
CA GLY A 91 10.40 9.11 3.29
C GLY A 91 9.91 7.73 3.67
N VAL A 92 9.53 7.60 4.95
CA VAL A 92 8.87 6.39 5.47
C VAL A 92 7.47 6.31 4.84
N PHE A 93 7.40 6.00 3.55
CA PHE A 93 6.18 5.59 2.88
C PHE A 93 5.83 4.23 3.48
N LYS A 94 4.72 4.21 4.20
CA LYS A 94 4.20 2.98 4.77
C LYS A 94 3.12 2.50 3.82
N THR A 95 3.50 1.58 2.96
CA THR A 95 2.56 0.91 2.07
C THR A 95 2.05 -0.35 2.75
N ILE A 96 0.73 -0.53 2.75
CA ILE A 96 0.09 -1.79 3.13
C ILE A 96 -0.22 -2.53 1.83
N SER A 97 0.25 -3.78 1.74
CA SER A 97 0.12 -4.63 0.56
C SER A 97 -1.20 -5.38 0.56
N ASP A 98 -1.73 -5.72 -0.61
CA ASP A 98 -2.95 -6.52 -0.85
C ASP A 98 -3.08 -7.75 0.10
N LEU A 99 -1.96 -8.41 0.41
CA LEU A 99 -1.93 -9.56 1.30
C LEU A 99 -2.31 -9.20 2.75
N ASP A 100 -1.82 -8.06 3.25
CA ASP A 100 -2.17 -7.56 4.59
C ASP A 100 -3.63 -7.10 4.67
N ILE A 101 -4.20 -6.67 3.54
CA ILE A 101 -5.60 -6.25 3.41
C ILE A 101 -6.52 -7.47 3.56
N HIS A 102 -6.25 -8.54 2.81
CA HIS A 102 -7.06 -9.78 2.81
C HIS A 102 -7.08 -10.51 4.16
N LEU A 103 -6.05 -10.31 4.99
CA LEU A 103 -5.96 -10.94 6.31
C LEU A 103 -6.78 -10.19 7.39
N ARG A 104 -7.31 -9.01 7.08
CA ARG A 104 -8.14 -8.23 8.01
C ARG A 104 -9.61 -8.39 7.67
N PRO A 105 -10.46 -8.80 8.63
CA PRO A 105 -11.90 -8.74 8.43
C PRO A 105 -12.33 -7.27 8.39
N ILE A 106 -12.61 -6.78 7.17
CA ILE A 106 -13.15 -5.45 6.90
C ILE A 106 -14.62 -5.67 6.50
N ASN A 107 -15.55 -5.25 7.36
CA ASN A 107 -16.99 -5.50 7.15
C ASN A 107 -17.70 -4.37 6.40
N ASN A 108 -17.06 -3.21 6.27
CA ASN A 108 -17.56 -2.09 5.48
C ASN A 108 -16.40 -1.32 4.85
N SER A 109 -16.76 -0.54 3.85
CA SER A 109 -15.88 0.23 2.98
C SER A 109 -15.11 1.36 3.68
N GLN A 110 -15.55 1.81 4.86
CA GLN A 110 -14.81 2.77 5.67
C GLN A 110 -13.88 2.13 6.71
N GLU A 111 -14.14 0.88 7.13
CA GLU A 111 -13.23 0.07 7.96
C GLU A 111 -11.88 -0.19 7.27
N VAL A 112 -11.83 -0.01 5.96
CA VAL A 112 -10.62 0.13 5.15
C VAL A 112 -9.60 1.08 5.79
N LEU A 113 -10.03 2.18 6.42
CA LEU A 113 -9.10 3.10 7.10
C LEU A 113 -8.39 2.47 8.30
N ARG A 114 -8.95 1.41 8.92
CA ARG A 114 -8.30 0.67 10.02
C ARG A 114 -7.03 -0.04 9.57
N MET A 115 -6.77 -0.11 8.27
CA MET A 115 -5.47 -0.53 7.75
C MET A 115 -4.34 0.38 8.26
N VAL A 116 -4.59 1.68 8.34
CA VAL A 116 -3.61 2.71 8.75
C VAL A 116 -3.27 2.58 10.25
N PRO A 117 -2.03 2.26 10.63
CA PRO A 117 -1.62 2.11 12.02
C PRO A 117 -1.73 3.41 12.81
N GLY A 118 -2.51 3.37 13.90
CA GLY A 118 -2.81 4.53 14.75
C GLY A 118 -3.95 5.40 14.23
N LEU A 119 -4.67 4.93 13.21
CA LEU A 119 -5.99 5.43 12.82
C LEU A 119 -7.06 4.56 13.50
N PHE A 120 -8.03 5.21 14.14
CA PHE A 120 -9.21 4.56 14.72
C PHE A 120 -10.46 5.23 14.18
N ILE A 121 -11.51 4.43 13.98
CA ILE A 121 -12.81 4.93 13.54
C ILE A 121 -13.86 4.69 14.63
N GLY A 122 -14.70 5.69 14.85
CA GLY A 122 -15.85 5.63 15.74
C GLY A 122 -17.14 5.64 14.94
N GLN A 123 -17.95 4.58 15.08
CA GLN A 123 -19.26 4.53 14.44
C GLN A 123 -20.28 5.39 15.20
N HIS A 124 -21.04 6.17 14.46
CA HIS A 124 -22.25 6.80 14.95
C HIS A 124 -23.43 5.88 14.66
N ALA A 125 -24.39 5.78 15.58
CA ALA A 125 -25.51 4.84 15.46
C ALA A 125 -26.20 4.96 14.07
N GLY A 126 -26.12 3.90 13.25
CA GLY A 126 -26.97 3.72 12.08
C GLY A 126 -26.32 3.82 10.69
N GLY A 127 -25.00 4.06 10.57
CA GLY A 127 -24.27 3.90 9.29
C GLY A 127 -24.71 4.80 8.12
N GLY A 128 -25.54 5.83 8.37
CA GLY A 128 -26.04 6.76 7.36
C GLY A 128 -25.16 7.99 7.11
N LYS A 129 -23.95 8.01 7.68
CA LYS A 129 -22.95 9.07 7.54
C LYS A 129 -21.55 8.50 7.69
N ALA A 130 -20.55 9.26 7.26
CA ALA A 130 -19.14 8.94 7.49
C ALA A 130 -18.85 8.73 8.98
N GLU A 131 -17.85 7.90 9.31
CA GLU A 131 -17.43 7.71 10.70
C GLU A 131 -16.70 8.92 11.24
N GLN A 132 -16.63 8.97 12.58
CA GLN A 132 -15.61 9.77 13.23
C GLN A 132 -14.25 9.11 12.99
N ILE A 133 -13.28 9.87 12.50
CA ILE A 133 -11.92 9.38 12.29
C ILE A 133 -11.02 10.02 13.36
N PHE A 134 -10.12 9.21 13.90
CA PHE A 134 -9.08 9.64 14.82
C PHE A 134 -7.72 9.21 14.28
N LEU A 135 -6.76 10.11 14.25
CA LEU A 135 -5.40 9.80 13.79
C LEU A 135 -4.37 10.41 14.74
N ARG A 136 -3.58 9.55 15.40
CA ARG A 136 -2.46 9.97 16.27
C ARG A 136 -2.86 11.03 17.32
N GLY A 137 -4.04 10.89 17.92
CA GLY A 137 -4.56 11.80 18.94
C GLY A 137 -5.29 13.03 18.41
N PHE A 138 -5.36 13.22 17.09
CA PHE A 138 -6.27 14.18 16.47
C PHE A 138 -7.66 13.55 16.33
N ASP A 139 -8.69 14.28 16.74
CA ASP A 139 -10.06 14.07 16.29
C ASP A 139 -10.18 14.80 14.94
N VAL A 140 -10.19 14.05 13.84
CA VAL A 140 -10.24 14.62 12.49
C VAL A 140 -11.68 14.71 11.96
N ASP A 141 -12.66 14.52 12.85
CA ASP A 141 -14.09 14.50 12.54
C ASP A 141 -14.41 13.52 11.40
N HIS A 142 -15.18 13.94 10.40
CA HIS A 142 -15.48 13.14 9.22
C HIS A 142 -14.44 13.28 8.09
N GLY A 143 -13.25 13.84 8.37
CA GLY A 143 -12.18 14.03 7.37
C GLY A 143 -11.52 15.41 7.35
N THR A 144 -11.89 16.31 8.26
CA THR A 144 -11.45 17.72 8.31
C THR A 144 -9.93 17.91 8.30
N ASP A 145 -9.19 16.99 8.94
CA ASP A 145 -7.74 17.10 9.12
C ASP A 145 -6.96 15.92 8.53
N ILE A 146 -7.61 15.10 7.69
CA ILE A 146 -6.94 14.02 6.95
C ILE A 146 -7.29 14.06 5.46
N ASN A 147 -6.27 14.03 4.61
CA ASN A 147 -6.46 13.97 3.17
C ASN A 147 -6.69 12.51 2.76
N LEU A 148 -7.84 12.23 2.13
CA LEU A 148 -8.24 10.91 1.66
C LEU A 148 -8.39 10.95 0.13
N THR A 149 -7.71 10.04 -0.55
CA THR A 149 -7.82 9.87 -2.00
C THR A 149 -8.05 8.41 -2.38
N VAL A 150 -8.76 8.20 -3.48
CA VAL A 150 -8.94 6.89 -4.13
C VAL A 150 -8.53 7.04 -5.59
N ASP A 151 -7.52 6.31 -6.04
CA ASP A 151 -6.94 6.42 -7.40
C ASP A 151 -6.58 7.85 -7.81
N GLY A 152 -6.09 8.64 -6.84
CA GLY A 152 -5.75 10.06 -7.02
C GLY A 152 -6.95 11.02 -7.04
N MET A 153 -8.18 10.50 -7.00
CA MET A 153 -9.38 11.31 -6.84
C MET A 153 -9.53 11.73 -5.36
N PRO A 154 -9.71 13.02 -5.06
CA PRO A 154 -9.99 13.47 -3.69
C PRO A 154 -11.36 13.02 -3.22
N VAL A 155 -11.41 12.45 -2.02
CA VAL A 155 -12.67 12.04 -1.35
C VAL A 155 -13.22 13.17 -0.49
N ASN A 156 -12.34 13.99 0.12
CA ASN A 156 -12.75 15.11 0.96
C ASN A 156 -13.57 16.14 0.15
N MET A 157 -14.77 16.44 0.64
CA MET A 157 -15.61 17.51 0.12
C MET A 157 -15.21 18.85 0.75
N VAL A 158 -14.85 19.83 -0.08
CA VAL A 158 -14.45 21.18 0.40
C VAL A 158 -15.56 21.85 1.21
N SER A 159 -16.81 21.58 0.85
CA SER A 159 -17.99 22.05 1.57
C SER A 159 -19.00 20.91 1.67
N HIS A 160 -19.53 20.69 2.87
CA HIS A 160 -20.58 19.72 3.13
C HIS A 160 -21.42 20.20 4.32
N ALA A 161 -22.66 19.72 4.44
CA ALA A 161 -23.55 20.07 5.56
C ALA A 161 -22.98 19.69 6.94
N HIS A 162 -22.01 18.77 6.96
CA HIS A 162 -21.32 18.33 8.18
C HIS A 162 -20.00 19.07 8.45
N GLY A 163 -19.53 19.94 7.54
CA GLY A 163 -18.28 20.69 7.70
C GLY A 163 -17.33 20.56 6.50
N GLN A 164 -16.26 21.34 6.53
CA GLN A 164 -15.20 21.28 5.52
C GLN A 164 -14.38 20.00 5.65
N GLY A 165 -14.09 19.35 4.53
CA GLY A 165 -13.25 18.15 4.52
C GLY A 165 -13.99 16.85 4.80
N TYR A 166 -15.33 16.86 4.91
CA TYR A 166 -16.12 15.64 5.07
C TYR A 166 -15.78 14.63 3.97
N ALA A 167 -15.47 13.39 4.35
CA ALA A 167 -15.01 12.34 3.47
C ALA A 167 -15.73 11.03 3.79
N ASP A 168 -16.39 10.49 2.78
CA ASP A 168 -17.17 9.25 2.88
C ASP A 168 -16.59 8.20 1.95
N LEU A 169 -16.06 7.10 2.52
CA LEU A 169 -15.49 6.00 1.73
C LEU A 169 -16.51 4.89 1.49
N HIS A 170 -17.81 5.09 1.77
CA HIS A 170 -18.79 4.03 1.64
C HIS A 170 -18.86 3.41 0.22
N PHE A 171 -18.41 4.14 -0.79
CA PHE A 171 -18.34 3.69 -2.19
C PHE A 171 -17.16 2.75 -2.51
N VAL A 172 -16.14 2.66 -1.66
CA VAL A 172 -14.92 1.87 -1.91
C VAL A 172 -15.17 0.40 -1.60
N ILE A 173 -15.01 -0.50 -2.57
CA ILE A 173 -15.15 -1.94 -2.32
C ILE A 173 -13.84 -2.47 -1.72
N PRO A 174 -13.81 -2.97 -0.47
CA PRO A 174 -12.56 -3.37 0.21
C PRO A 174 -11.72 -4.39 -0.59
N GLU A 175 -12.37 -5.36 -1.23
CA GLU A 175 -11.73 -6.42 -2.02
C GLU A 175 -11.02 -5.90 -3.27
N LEU A 176 -11.34 -4.67 -3.70
CA LEU A 176 -10.73 -4.04 -4.86
C LEU A 176 -9.51 -3.20 -4.54
N ILE A 177 -9.14 -3.05 -3.27
CA ILE A 177 -7.97 -2.27 -2.88
C ILE A 177 -6.72 -3.10 -3.12
N ASP A 178 -5.79 -2.58 -3.92
CA ASP A 178 -4.47 -3.16 -4.15
C ASP A 178 -3.47 -2.68 -3.10
N LYS A 179 -3.44 -1.35 -2.88
CA LYS A 179 -2.47 -0.72 -1.98
C LYS A 179 -3.08 0.42 -1.20
N VAL A 180 -2.57 0.59 0.02
CA VAL A 180 -2.81 1.79 0.84
C VAL A 180 -1.49 2.46 1.13
N ASN A 181 -1.31 3.68 0.63
CA ASN A 181 -0.19 4.53 1.00
C ASN A 181 -0.65 5.54 2.04
N PHE A 182 0.12 5.75 3.10
CA PHE A 182 -0.24 6.72 4.12
C PHE A 182 0.98 7.31 4.79
N ASN A 183 0.78 8.50 5.35
CA ASN A 183 1.72 9.07 6.31
C ASN A 183 1.01 9.95 7.34
N LYS A 184 1.71 10.27 8.42
CA LYS A 184 1.16 10.96 9.58
C LYS A 184 1.94 12.23 9.89
N GLY A 185 1.20 13.27 10.22
CA GLY A 185 1.70 14.59 10.55
C GLY A 185 1.75 15.55 9.34
N PRO A 186 1.95 16.84 9.61
CA PRO A 186 1.74 17.92 8.64
C PRO A 186 2.95 18.17 7.72
N TYR A 187 3.69 17.12 7.36
CA TYR A 187 4.99 17.24 6.67
C TYR A 187 4.89 17.15 5.14
N PHE A 188 3.69 16.91 4.59
CA PHE A 188 3.46 16.57 3.18
C PHE A 188 2.66 17.66 2.48
N ALA A 189 3.34 18.77 2.17
CA ALA A 189 2.71 19.94 1.53
C ALA A 189 2.19 19.64 0.11
N ASP A 190 2.77 18.65 -0.56
CA ASP A 190 2.37 18.16 -1.88
C ASP A 190 0.99 17.50 -1.90
N LYS A 191 0.49 17.04 -0.76
CA LYS A 191 -0.84 16.41 -0.63
C LYS A 191 -1.98 17.42 -0.53
N GLY A 192 -1.66 18.70 -0.34
CA GLY A 192 -2.62 19.79 -0.41
C GLY A 192 -3.50 19.92 0.83
N ASN A 193 -4.78 20.23 0.61
CA ASN A 193 -5.71 20.58 1.68
C ASN A 193 -6.04 19.35 2.57
N PHE A 194 -6.45 19.62 3.81
CA PHE A 194 -6.83 18.61 4.81
C PHE A 194 -5.68 17.68 5.27
N THR A 195 -4.40 17.96 4.98
CA THR A 195 -3.26 17.10 5.37
C THR A 195 -2.67 17.42 6.75
N THR A 196 -3.43 18.00 7.69
CA THR A 196 -2.89 18.40 9.01
C THR A 196 -2.44 17.20 9.84
N ALA A 197 -3.30 16.19 10.00
CA ALA A 197 -3.02 14.97 10.74
C ALA A 197 -2.29 13.92 9.89
N GLY A 198 -2.45 13.98 8.57
CA GLY A 198 -1.79 13.08 7.63
C GLY A 198 -2.58 12.90 6.33
N PHE A 199 -2.21 11.88 5.57
CA PHE A 199 -2.91 11.51 4.33
C PHE A 199 -3.03 9.99 4.21
N VAL A 200 -4.04 9.54 3.46
CA VAL A 200 -4.25 8.15 3.06
C VAL A 200 -4.67 8.12 1.60
N GLU A 201 -4.00 7.28 0.81
CA GLU A 201 -4.24 7.09 -0.61
C GLU A 201 -4.56 5.62 -0.83
N PHE A 202 -5.75 5.37 -1.35
CA PHE A 202 -6.18 4.05 -1.79
C PHE A 202 -5.88 3.91 -3.28
N LYS A 203 -5.26 2.80 -3.65
CA LYS A 203 -5.09 2.39 -5.05
C LYS A 203 -5.94 1.13 -5.26
N THR A 204 -6.81 1.16 -6.26
CA THR A 204 -7.60 -0.03 -6.62
C THR A 204 -6.85 -0.90 -7.63
N LYS A 205 -7.28 -2.17 -7.76
CA LYS A 205 -6.73 -3.12 -8.73
C LYS A 205 -7.09 -2.67 -10.15
N ASP A 206 -6.10 -2.61 -11.04
CA ASP A 206 -6.32 -2.26 -12.45
C ASP A 206 -7.12 -3.33 -13.22
N TYR A 207 -6.99 -4.60 -12.81
CA TYR A 207 -7.80 -5.72 -13.28
C TYR A 207 -7.86 -6.83 -12.22
N LEU A 208 -8.85 -7.71 -12.32
CA LEU A 208 -8.94 -8.92 -11.50
C LEU A 208 -8.32 -10.10 -12.25
N GLU A 209 -7.41 -10.84 -11.60
CA GLU A 209 -6.81 -12.03 -12.20
C GLU A 209 -7.82 -13.16 -12.37
N ASN A 210 -8.78 -13.26 -11.46
CA ASN A 210 -9.85 -14.26 -11.47
C ASN A 210 -11.16 -13.63 -11.01
N ASN A 211 -12.26 -14.08 -11.61
CA ASN A 211 -13.60 -13.72 -11.14
C ASN A 211 -13.83 -14.37 -9.78
N PHE A 212 -14.44 -13.66 -8.85
CA PHE A 212 -14.74 -14.19 -7.53
C PHE A 212 -16.13 -13.74 -7.06
N ILE A 213 -16.76 -14.57 -6.24
CA ILE A 213 -18.06 -14.28 -5.64
C ILE A 213 -17.89 -14.35 -4.13
N LYS A 214 -18.27 -13.28 -3.43
CA LYS A 214 -18.30 -13.24 -1.98
C LYS A 214 -19.73 -13.37 -1.49
N VAL A 215 -19.96 -14.32 -0.59
CA VAL A 215 -21.26 -14.54 0.05
C VAL A 215 -21.05 -14.46 1.56
N GLU A 216 -21.73 -13.52 2.21
CA GLU A 216 -21.64 -13.30 3.65
C GLU A 216 -23.00 -13.54 4.31
N GLY A 217 -23.00 -14.16 5.49
CA GLY A 217 -24.19 -14.41 6.29
C GLY A 217 -23.92 -14.11 7.77
N GLY A 218 -24.66 -13.16 8.34
CA GLY A 218 -24.60 -12.76 9.75
C GLY A 218 -25.78 -13.29 10.57
N SER A 219 -25.60 -13.43 11.89
CA SER A 219 -26.61 -14.01 12.81
C SER A 219 -27.64 -13.00 13.35
N SER A 220 -27.68 -11.77 12.85
CA SER A 220 -28.61 -10.71 13.26
C SER A 220 -29.06 -9.89 12.06
N VAL A 221 -30.22 -9.22 12.16
CA VAL A 221 -30.96 -8.47 11.10
C VAL A 221 -30.21 -7.22 10.57
N HIS A 222 -28.88 -7.18 10.64
CA HIS A 222 -28.06 -6.20 9.93
C HIS A 222 -26.96 -6.91 9.14
N SER A 223 -27.03 -6.69 7.83
CA SER A 223 -25.96 -6.86 6.84
C SER A 223 -25.71 -8.28 6.35
N GLY A 224 -26.61 -8.76 5.48
CA GLY A 224 -26.21 -9.64 4.37
C GLY A 224 -26.06 -8.77 3.12
N ALA A 225 -24.84 -8.45 2.72
CA ALA A 225 -24.56 -7.84 1.42
C ALA A 225 -24.08 -8.95 0.48
N LEU A 226 -24.87 -9.26 -0.55
CA LEU A 226 -24.39 -10.07 -1.66
C LEU A 226 -23.73 -9.10 -2.65
N GLN A 227 -22.40 -9.05 -2.64
CA GLN A 227 -21.65 -8.30 -3.65
C GLN A 227 -21.08 -9.27 -4.67
N VAL A 228 -21.70 -9.29 -5.84
CA VAL A 228 -21.22 -10.03 -7.00
C VAL A 228 -20.35 -9.09 -7.81
N LEU A 229 -19.05 -9.39 -7.92
CA LEU A 229 -18.17 -8.77 -8.88
C LEU A 229 -17.88 -9.80 -9.98
N ILE A 230 -18.37 -9.53 -11.19
CA ILE A 230 -18.23 -10.42 -12.35
C ILE A 230 -16.93 -10.13 -13.07
#